data_AF-A0A1V3QNI7-F1
#
_entry.id   AF-A0A1V3QNI7-F1
#
_cell.length_a   1.000
_cell.length_b   1.000
_cell.length_c   1.000
_cell.angle_alpha   90.00
_cell.angle_beta   90.00
_cell.angle_gamma   90.00
#
_symmetry.space_group_name_H-M   'P 1'
#
loop_
_entity.id
_entity.type
_entity.pdbx_description
1 polymer ?
#
loop_
_entity_poly.entity_id
_entity_poly.type
_entity_poly.pdbx_seq_one_letter_code
_entity_poly.pdbx_strand_id
1 'polypeptide(L)'
;MNLPLRQPMSANQRARVLRALGVVPWVRRTASAVPAGHVAPAEPANTAAEAAAGSLCVVVLPETCSTRELDLLGRALSACGATLARAARVSVDSGQLVDVPEARAYLVFGEAQAHALGRSLPAAVMHRAQIVLADEPAQVLTSAAAKRRLWSALRSLRRVLATAGG
;
A
#
# COMPACT_ATOMS: atom_id res chain seq x y z
N MET A 1 -0.91 -43.29 -23.89
CA MET A 1 0.45 -42.72 -23.75
C MET A 1 0.40 -41.76 -22.56
N ASN A 2 0.75 -42.23 -21.36
CA ASN A 2 0.53 -41.49 -20.12
C ASN A 2 1.77 -40.63 -19.81
N LEU A 3 1.59 -39.31 -19.77
CA LEU A 3 2.63 -38.38 -19.34
C LEU A 3 2.88 -38.55 -17.82
N PRO A 4 4.14 -38.55 -17.35
CA PRO A 4 4.43 -38.67 -15.93
C PRO A 4 3.95 -37.40 -15.20
N LEU A 5 3.15 -37.60 -14.17
CA LEU A 5 2.74 -36.57 -13.20
C LEU A 5 4.00 -35.93 -12.60
N ARG A 6 4.23 -34.65 -12.86
CA ARG A 6 5.32 -33.90 -12.23
C ARG A 6 5.06 -33.84 -10.72
N GLN A 7 5.80 -34.63 -9.95
CA GLN A 7 5.72 -34.57 -8.50
C GLN A 7 6.18 -33.19 -8.00
N PRO A 8 5.44 -32.55 -7.08
CA PRO A 8 5.85 -31.29 -6.49
C PRO A 8 7.13 -31.51 -5.65
N MET A 9 8.22 -30.84 -6.02
CA MET A 9 9.46 -30.87 -5.25
C MET A 9 9.29 -30.09 -3.94
N SER A 10 9.73 -30.67 -2.83
CA SER A 10 9.74 -29.95 -1.54
C SER A 10 10.66 -28.72 -1.58
N ALA A 11 10.35 -27.71 -0.77
CA ALA A 11 11.14 -26.48 -0.71
C ALA A 11 12.64 -26.74 -0.39
N ASN A 12 12.92 -27.70 0.49
CA ASN A 12 14.29 -28.12 0.83
C ASN A 12 15.01 -28.79 -0.35
N GLN A 13 14.30 -29.61 -1.12
CA GLN A 13 14.86 -30.25 -2.32
C GLN A 13 15.17 -29.21 -3.39
N ARG A 14 14.25 -28.27 -3.63
CA ARG A 14 14.46 -27.15 -4.55
C ARG A 14 15.65 -26.28 -4.14
N ALA A 15 15.76 -25.92 -2.85
CA ALA A 15 16.86 -25.10 -2.35
C ALA A 15 18.23 -25.78 -2.51
N ARG A 16 18.30 -27.11 -2.39
CA ARG A 16 19.53 -27.88 -2.58
C ARG A 16 19.94 -27.96 -4.05
N VAL A 17 18.99 -28.18 -4.97
CA VAL A 17 19.26 -28.18 -6.42
C VAL A 17 19.72 -26.81 -6.88
N LEU A 18 19.05 -25.74 -6.45
CA LEU A 18 19.45 -24.37 -6.80
C LEU A 18 20.88 -24.07 -6.32
N ARG A 19 21.23 -24.46 -5.10
CA ARG A 19 22.60 -24.32 -4.58
C ARG A 19 23.63 -25.12 -5.38
N ALA A 20 23.30 -26.35 -5.80
CA ALA A 20 24.17 -27.17 -6.63
C ALA A 20 24.43 -26.54 -8.02
N LEU A 21 23.48 -25.74 -8.52
CA LEU A 21 23.60 -24.97 -9.76
C LEU A 21 24.31 -23.61 -9.56
N GLY A 22 24.85 -23.33 -8.37
CA GLY A 22 25.48 -22.05 -8.04
C GLY A 22 24.49 -20.90 -7.80
N VAL A 23 23.18 -21.19 -7.72
CA VAL A 23 22.14 -20.20 -7.45
C VAL A 23 21.86 -20.13 -5.95
N VAL A 24 22.04 -18.95 -5.35
CA VAL A 24 21.70 -18.68 -3.96
C VAL A 24 20.34 -17.97 -3.89
N PRO A 25 19.24 -18.67 -3.59
CA PRO A 25 17.93 -18.04 -3.54
C PRO A 25 17.81 -17.13 -2.31
N TRP A 26 17.42 -15.88 -2.52
CA TRP A 26 17.07 -14.96 -1.43
C TRP A 26 15.70 -15.36 -0.87
N VAL A 27 15.67 -15.75 0.40
CA VAL A 27 14.43 -16.09 1.11
C VAL A 27 13.99 -14.89 1.94
N ARG A 28 12.71 -14.53 1.83
CA ARG A 28 12.12 -13.49 2.67
C ARG A 28 12.14 -13.98 4.12
N ARG A 29 12.75 -13.23 5.04
CA ARG A 29 12.63 -13.49 6.48
C ARG A 29 11.17 -13.32 6.89
N THR A 30 10.49 -14.43 7.12
CA THR A 30 9.21 -14.44 7.82
C THR A 30 9.53 -14.37 9.31
N ALA A 31 8.99 -13.36 10.01
CA ALA A 31 8.98 -13.39 11.46
C ALA A 31 8.32 -14.71 11.90
N SER A 32 8.94 -15.40 12.87
CA SER A 32 8.52 -16.71 13.35
C SER A 32 7.04 -16.68 13.71
N ALA A 33 6.19 -17.24 12.86
CA ALA A 33 4.79 -17.46 13.18
C ALA A 33 4.71 -18.66 14.12
N VAL A 34 4.22 -18.40 15.33
CA VAL A 34 3.64 -19.40 16.24
C VAL A 34 2.69 -20.29 15.42
N PRO A 35 2.68 -21.63 15.60
CA PRO A 35 2.04 -22.53 14.64
C PRO A 35 0.51 -22.39 14.72
N ALA A 36 -0.08 -21.65 13.79
CA ALA A 36 -1.50 -21.74 13.50
C ALA A 36 -1.72 -22.89 12.51
N GLY A 37 -2.56 -23.83 12.93
CA GLY A 37 -2.89 -25.03 12.18
C GLY A 37 -3.41 -24.74 10.77
N HIS A 38 -3.09 -25.68 9.89
CA HIS A 38 -3.70 -26.01 8.61
C HIS A 38 -4.79 -25.03 8.08
N VAL A 39 -4.44 -24.24 7.06
CA VAL A 39 -5.42 -23.56 6.21
C VAL A 39 -5.20 -24.00 4.76
N ALA A 40 -6.26 -24.58 4.20
CA ALA A 40 -6.39 -25.05 2.83
C ALA A 40 -6.20 -23.93 1.79
N PRO A 41 -6.00 -24.24 0.50
CA PRO A 41 -5.77 -23.24 -0.53
C PRO A 41 -7.06 -22.42 -0.75
N ALA A 42 -7.04 -21.15 -0.39
CA ALA A 42 -8.09 -20.21 -0.74
C ALA A 42 -7.84 -19.65 -2.14
N GLU A 43 -8.80 -19.89 -3.03
CA GLU A 43 -8.92 -19.24 -4.34
C GLU A 43 -9.04 -17.71 -4.19
N PRO A 44 -8.62 -16.92 -5.20
CA PRO A 44 -8.67 -15.46 -5.12
C PRO A 44 -10.11 -14.97 -5.25
N ALA A 45 -10.83 -14.94 -4.13
CA ALA A 45 -12.12 -14.26 -4.03
C ALA A 45 -11.90 -12.75 -3.91
N ASN A 46 -12.44 -12.03 -4.90
CA ASN A 46 -12.71 -10.60 -4.97
C ASN A 46 -12.42 -9.77 -3.69
N THR A 47 -11.40 -8.92 -3.80
CA THR A 47 -11.09 -7.81 -2.89
C THR A 47 -12.11 -6.66 -2.99
N ALA A 48 -13.39 -6.97 -2.73
CA ALA A 48 -14.46 -5.98 -2.57
C ALA A 48 -15.10 -6.05 -1.17
N ALA A 49 -14.89 -7.13 -0.41
CA ALA A 49 -15.54 -7.33 0.89
C ALA A 49 -14.76 -6.77 2.10
N GLU A 50 -13.52 -6.30 1.91
CA GLU A 50 -12.68 -5.75 2.99
C GLU A 50 -12.74 -4.21 3.06
N ALA A 51 -13.79 -3.61 2.48
CA ALA A 51 -14.09 -2.18 2.57
C ALA A 51 -14.88 -1.79 3.84
N ALA A 52 -15.34 -2.77 4.64
CA ALA A 52 -16.21 -2.52 5.79
C ALA A 52 -15.49 -2.38 7.15
N ALA A 53 -14.19 -2.68 7.22
CA ALA A 53 -13.36 -2.32 8.36
C ALA A 53 -12.68 -0.98 8.04
N GLY A 54 -13.10 0.10 8.69
CA GLY A 54 -12.68 1.48 8.40
C GLY A 54 -11.21 1.59 7.97
N SER A 55 -10.98 2.18 6.80
CA SER A 55 -9.65 2.25 6.19
C SER A 55 -8.68 2.95 7.13
N LEU A 56 -7.58 2.27 7.51
CA LEU A 56 -6.56 2.86 8.37
C LEU A 56 -5.87 4.06 7.69
N CYS A 57 -5.76 4.04 6.36
CA CYS A 57 -5.14 5.08 5.57
C CYS A 57 -5.89 5.25 4.24
N VAL A 58 -6.10 6.50 3.83
CA VAL A 58 -6.63 6.89 2.53
C VAL A 58 -5.60 7.75 1.81
N VAL A 59 -5.44 7.52 0.51
CA VAL A 59 -4.55 8.27 -0.36
C VAL A 59 -5.39 9.07 -1.35
N VAL A 60 -5.25 10.38 -1.32
CA VAL A 60 -5.93 11.31 -2.23
C VAL A 60 -5.01 11.69 -3.37
N LEU A 61 -5.40 11.34 -4.59
CA LEU A 61 -4.65 11.56 -5.83
C LEU A 61 -5.26 12.71 -6.64
N PRO A 62 -4.45 13.42 -7.44
CA PRO A 62 -4.99 14.34 -8.43
C PRO A 62 -5.82 13.60 -9.49
N GLU A 63 -6.73 14.32 -10.14
CA GLU A 63 -7.63 13.81 -11.17
C GLU A 63 -6.89 13.09 -12.29
N THR A 64 -5.77 13.68 -12.72
CA THR A 64 -4.91 13.12 -13.76
C THR A 64 -3.62 12.60 -13.13
N CYS A 65 -3.44 11.28 -13.22
CA CYS A 65 -2.22 10.58 -12.83
C CYS A 65 -1.81 9.65 -13.98
N SER A 66 -0.62 9.84 -14.50
CA SER A 66 -0.04 8.91 -15.46
C SER A 66 0.24 7.55 -14.83
N THR A 67 0.29 6.50 -15.66
CA THR A 67 0.60 5.13 -15.23
C THR A 67 1.97 5.03 -14.53
N ARG A 68 2.94 5.85 -14.96
CA ARG A 68 4.27 5.91 -14.35
C ARG A 68 4.25 6.52 -12.95
N GLU A 69 3.44 7.55 -12.74
CA GLU A 69 3.24 8.14 -11.40
C GLU A 69 2.58 7.13 -10.47
N LEU A 70 1.55 6.44 -10.96
CA LEU A 70 0.85 5.41 -10.20
C LEU A 70 1.75 4.21 -9.85
N ASP A 71 2.65 3.79 -10.74
CA ASP A 71 3.62 2.72 -10.47
C ASP A 71 4.65 3.16 -9.41
N LEU A 72 5.18 4.39 -9.51
CA LEU A 72 6.08 4.91 -8.48
C LEU A 72 5.40 4.98 -7.12
N LEU A 73 4.19 5.52 -7.06
CA LEU A 73 3.43 5.62 -5.81
C LEU A 73 3.09 4.24 -5.26
N GLY A 74 2.67 3.31 -6.11
CA GLY A 74 2.40 1.93 -5.73
C GLY A 74 3.62 1.25 -5.11
N ARG A 75 4.82 1.43 -5.69
CA ARG A 75 6.07 0.91 -5.14
C ARG A 75 6.45 1.58 -3.82
N ALA A 76 6.31 2.90 -3.73
CA ALA A 76 6.63 3.65 -2.52
C ALA A 76 5.73 3.23 -1.34
N LEU A 77 4.41 3.12 -1.57
CA LEU A 77 3.45 2.67 -0.56
C LEU A 77 3.71 1.22 -0.14
N SER A 78 3.99 0.34 -1.11
CA SER A 78 4.31 -1.07 -0.85
C SER A 78 5.59 -1.22 -0.01
N ALA A 79 6.60 -0.37 -0.23
CA ALA A 79 7.83 -0.37 0.56
C ALA A 79 7.63 0.04 2.02
N CYS A 80 6.56 0.80 2.33
CA CYS A 80 6.28 1.27 3.68
C CYS A 80 5.39 0.32 4.50
N GLY A 81 4.89 -0.77 3.92
CA GLY A 81 4.20 -1.86 4.62
C GLY A 81 2.79 -2.13 4.12
N ALA A 82 2.19 -3.23 4.61
CA ALA A 82 0.91 -3.74 4.10
C ALA A 82 -0.26 -2.77 4.28
N THR A 83 -0.30 -1.99 5.37
CA THR A 83 -1.35 -1.01 5.64
C THR A 83 -1.37 0.11 4.61
N LEU A 84 -0.20 0.63 4.23
CA LEU A 84 -0.09 1.66 3.20
C LEU A 84 -0.25 1.08 1.80
N ALA A 85 0.21 -0.15 1.57
CA ALA A 85 0.02 -0.86 0.31
C ALA A 85 -1.46 -1.09 -0.02
N ARG A 86 -2.28 -1.36 1.00
CA ARG A 86 -3.74 -1.58 0.91
C ARG A 86 -4.58 -0.33 1.16
N ALA A 87 -3.96 0.84 1.29
CA ALA A 87 -4.68 2.09 1.51
C ALA A 87 -5.66 2.34 0.35
N ALA A 88 -6.87 2.79 0.69
CA ALA A 88 -7.87 3.17 -0.31
C ALA A 88 -7.35 4.37 -1.10
N ARG A 89 -7.54 4.36 -2.42
CA ARG A 89 -7.11 5.44 -3.32
C ARG A 89 -8.35 6.14 -3.84
N VAL A 90 -8.42 7.44 -3.61
CA VAL A 90 -9.50 8.30 -4.08
C VAL A 90 -8.88 9.37 -4.96
N SER A 91 -9.42 9.55 -6.16
CA SER A 91 -9.04 10.66 -7.03
C SER A 91 -10.00 11.81 -6.84
N VAL A 92 -9.49 13.03 -6.90
CA VAL A 92 -10.33 14.22 -7.01
C VAL A 92 -10.92 14.26 -8.42
N ASP A 93 -12.22 14.47 -8.53
CA ASP A 93 -12.93 14.64 -9.80
C ASP A 93 -13.49 16.06 -9.85
N SER A 94 -13.08 16.88 -10.82
CA SER A 94 -13.53 18.27 -10.99
C SER A 94 -13.37 19.17 -9.73
N GLY A 95 -12.34 18.89 -8.93
CA GLY A 95 -12.07 19.62 -7.68
C GLY A 95 -12.93 19.19 -6.49
N GLN A 96 -13.70 18.12 -6.62
CA GLN A 96 -14.47 17.51 -5.54
C GLN A 96 -13.98 16.09 -5.25
N LEU A 97 -14.08 15.64 -4.00
CA LEU A 97 -14.00 14.22 -3.69
C LEU A 97 -15.41 13.71 -3.47
N VAL A 98 -15.76 12.67 -4.23
CA VAL A 98 -17.03 11.96 -4.05
C VAL A 98 -16.76 10.74 -3.18
N ASP A 99 -17.53 10.59 -2.10
CA ASP A 99 -17.51 9.43 -1.19
C ASP A 99 -16.13 9.15 -0.56
N VAL A 100 -15.64 10.10 0.25
CA VAL A 100 -14.38 9.92 0.99
C VAL A 100 -14.59 9.00 2.19
N PRO A 101 -13.97 7.80 2.22
CA PRO A 101 -14.13 6.90 3.35
C PRO A 101 -13.44 7.48 4.59
N GLU A 102 -14.08 7.32 5.76
CA GLU A 102 -13.50 7.75 7.02
C GLU A 102 -12.25 6.93 7.36
N ALA A 103 -11.13 7.64 7.54
CA ALA A 103 -9.85 7.06 7.86
C ALA A 103 -9.14 7.78 9.00
N ARG A 104 -8.26 7.05 9.68
CA ARG A 104 -7.40 7.60 10.74
C ARG A 104 -6.30 8.49 10.18
N ALA A 105 -5.89 8.26 8.93
CA ALA A 105 -4.91 9.10 8.28
C ALA A 105 -5.19 9.28 6.79
N TYR A 106 -4.91 10.48 6.29
CA TYR A 106 -5.03 10.86 4.89
C TYR A 106 -3.68 11.32 4.37
N LEU A 107 -3.22 10.71 3.28
CA LEU A 107 -2.07 11.18 2.52
C LEU A 107 -2.59 11.91 1.28
N VAL A 108 -2.32 13.20 1.17
CA VAL A 108 -2.86 14.04 0.10
C VAL A 108 -1.74 14.54 -0.79
N PHE A 109 -1.85 14.30 -2.09
CA PHE A 109 -0.85 14.73 -3.06
C PHE A 109 -1.27 16.06 -3.72
N GLY A 110 -0.62 17.15 -3.31
CA GLY A 110 -0.86 18.51 -3.81
C GLY A 110 -1.83 19.35 -2.97
N GLU A 111 -1.69 20.67 -3.07
CA GLU A 111 -2.46 21.64 -2.26
C GLU A 111 -3.93 21.73 -2.70
N ALA A 112 -4.20 21.65 -4.00
CA ALA A 112 -5.57 21.67 -4.53
C ALA A 112 -6.40 20.51 -3.99
N GLN A 113 -5.77 19.33 -3.87
CA GLN A 113 -6.38 18.12 -3.35
C GLN A 113 -6.61 18.22 -1.84
N ALA A 114 -5.70 18.88 -1.11
CA ALA A 114 -5.90 19.13 0.32
C ALA A 114 -7.05 20.10 0.58
N HIS A 115 -7.22 21.09 -0.29
CA HIS A 115 -8.35 22.01 -0.22
C HIS A 115 -9.68 21.30 -0.55
N ALA A 116 -9.70 20.44 -1.57
CA ALA A 116 -10.86 19.63 -1.92
C ALA A 116 -11.21 18.66 -0.77
N LEU A 117 -10.21 18.01 -0.15
CA LEU A 117 -10.41 17.15 1.01
C LEU A 117 -11.06 17.95 2.16
N GLY A 118 -10.52 19.12 2.49
CA GLY A 118 -11.04 19.98 3.56
C GLY A 118 -12.49 20.44 3.37
N ARG A 119 -12.98 20.51 2.12
CA ARG A 119 -14.38 20.83 1.81
C ARG A 119 -15.32 19.63 1.91
N SER A 120 -14.80 18.44 1.58
CA SER A 120 -15.57 17.20 1.54
C SER A 120 -15.67 16.49 2.90
N LEU A 121 -14.69 16.70 3.79
CA LEU A 121 -14.57 15.93 5.01
C LEU A 121 -15.38 16.55 6.17
N PRO A 122 -16.17 15.76 6.92
CA PRO A 122 -16.81 16.25 8.14
C PRO A 122 -15.78 16.75 9.17
N ALA A 123 -16.07 17.88 9.82
CA ALA A 123 -15.16 18.52 10.78
C ALA A 123 -14.72 17.60 11.94
N ALA A 124 -15.62 16.71 12.39
CA ALA A 124 -15.33 15.74 13.45
C ALA A 124 -14.25 14.72 13.03
N VAL A 125 -14.23 14.31 11.76
CA VAL A 125 -13.20 13.42 11.20
C VAL A 125 -11.91 14.20 10.97
N MET A 126 -12.01 15.44 10.48
CA MET A 126 -10.85 16.29 10.20
C MET A 126 -10.00 16.53 11.44
N HIS A 127 -10.65 16.71 12.59
CA HIS A 127 -9.97 16.99 13.86
C HIS A 127 -9.33 15.74 14.50
N ARG A 128 -9.78 14.54 14.11
CA ARG A 128 -9.29 13.26 14.62
C ARG A 128 -8.28 12.60 13.70
N ALA A 129 -8.32 12.92 12.40
CA ALA A 129 -7.49 12.29 11.41
C ALA A 129 -6.12 12.98 11.24
N GLN A 130 -5.09 12.17 11.03
CA GLN A 130 -3.77 12.67 10.67
C GLN A 130 -3.73 12.98 9.16
N ILE A 131 -3.69 14.26 8.80
CA ILE A 131 -3.56 14.68 7.39
C ILE A 131 -2.10 15.00 7.09
N VAL A 132 -1.54 14.37 6.06
CA VAL A 132 -0.16 14.59 5.60
C VAL A 132 -0.19 15.06 4.16
N LEU A 133 0.34 16.26 3.92
CA LEU A 133 0.51 16.82 2.58
C LEU A 133 1.81 16.32 1.95
N ALA A 134 1.72 15.85 0.72
CA ALA A 134 2.85 15.46 -0.12
C ALA A 134 2.88 16.29 -1.40
N ASP A 135 4.07 16.44 -1.99
CA ASP A 135 4.24 17.06 -3.30
C ASP A 135 3.44 16.30 -4.37
N GLU A 136 3.02 16.99 -5.43
CA GLU A 136 2.28 16.35 -6.53
C GLU A 136 3.08 15.21 -7.20
N PRO A 137 2.40 14.19 -7.75
CA PRO A 137 3.07 13.01 -8.30
C PRO A 137 4.05 13.34 -9.45
N ALA A 138 3.71 14.33 -10.28
CA ALA A 138 4.58 14.83 -11.34
C ALA A 138 5.89 15.41 -10.81
N GLN A 139 5.84 16.15 -9.69
CA GLN A 139 7.02 16.69 -9.02
C GLN A 139 7.83 15.58 -8.33
N VAL A 140 7.15 14.60 -7.75
CA VAL A 140 7.80 13.42 -7.15
C VAL A 140 8.57 12.62 -8.21
N LEU A 141 8.06 12.50 -9.44
CA LEU A 141 8.79 11.81 -10.51
C LEU A 141 10.09 12.53 -10.88
N THR A 142 10.03 13.85 -11.02
CA THR A 142 11.08 14.69 -11.61
C THR A 142 12.11 15.19 -10.59
N SER A 143 11.74 15.37 -9.33
CA SER A 143 12.58 15.98 -8.30
C SER A 143 13.04 15.01 -7.22
N ALA A 144 14.36 14.93 -7.02
CA ALA A 144 14.94 14.17 -5.91
C ALA A 144 14.57 14.75 -4.53
N ALA A 145 14.34 16.06 -4.44
CA ALA A 145 13.89 16.68 -3.19
C ALA A 145 12.47 16.24 -2.83
N ALA A 146 11.56 16.23 -3.81
CA ALA A 146 10.19 15.75 -3.62
C ALA A 146 10.15 14.27 -3.20
N LYS A 147 10.98 13.40 -3.81
CA LYS A 147 11.12 11.99 -3.38
C LYS A 147 11.54 11.86 -1.92
N ARG A 148 12.49 12.68 -1.45
CA ARG A 148 12.95 12.67 -0.05
C ARG A 148 11.87 13.15 0.92
N ARG A 149 11.10 14.18 0.54
CA ARG A 149 9.96 14.67 1.32
C ARG A 149 8.86 13.61 1.41
N LEU A 150 8.50 13.01 0.28
CA LEU A 150 7.55 11.89 0.25
C LEU A 150 8.01 10.73 1.16
N TRP A 151 9.28 10.33 1.06
CA TRP A 151 9.80 9.25 1.89
C TRP A 151 9.74 9.58 3.39
N SER A 152 10.04 10.82 3.76
CA SER A 152 9.94 11.29 5.14
C SER A 152 8.49 11.31 5.64
N ALA A 153 7.57 11.79 4.81
CA ALA A 153 6.13 11.78 5.08
C ALA A 153 5.60 10.36 5.32
N LEU A 154 5.91 9.42 4.42
CA LEU A 154 5.51 8.02 4.53
C LEU A 154 6.10 7.35 5.78
N ARG A 155 7.36 7.63 6.11
CA ARG A 155 7.99 7.11 7.32
C ARG A 155 7.32 7.64 8.59
N SER A 156 6.93 8.92 8.59
CA SER A 156 6.18 9.51 9.70
C SER A 156 4.81 8.87 9.86
N LEU A 157 4.08 8.75 8.75
CA LEU A 157 2.75 8.14 8.69
C LEU A 157 2.77 6.70 9.18
N ARG A 158 3.78 5.91 8.77
CA ARG A 158 3.96 4.54 9.24
C ARG A 158 4.12 4.45 10.76
N ARG A 159 4.80 5.42 11.40
CA ARG A 159 4.93 5.43 12.86
C ARG A 159 3.60 5.73 13.55
N VAL A 160 2.85 6.71 13.04
CA VAL A 160 1.52 7.06 13.56
C VAL A 160 0.55 5.88 13.43
N LEU A 161 0.57 5.18 12.29
CA LEU A 161 -0.27 4.01 12.08
C LEU A 161 0.16 2.82 12.96
N ALA A 162 1.45 2.65 13.23
CA ALA A 162 1.94 1.61 14.13
C ALA A 162 1.51 1.84 15.59
N THR A 163 1.42 3.09 16.05
CA THR A 163 0.90 3.41 17.39
C THR A 163 -0.62 3.30 17.48
N ALA A 164 -1.32 3.42 16.35
CA ALA A 164 -2.78 3.38 16.31
C ALA A 164 -3.35 1.97 16.11
N GLY A 165 -2.58 1.06 15.52
CA GLY A 165 -2.95 -0.35 15.28
C GLY A 165 -2.41 -1.33 16.31
N GLY A 166 -1.98 -0.83 17.48
CA GLY A 166 -1.55 -1.63 18.63
C GLY A 166 -2.70 -1.95 19.57
#